data_AF-A0A059X3W2-F1
#
_entry.id   AF-A0A059X3W2-F1
#
_cell.length_a   1.000
_cell.length_b   1.000
_cell.length_c   1.000
_cell.angle_alpha   90.00
_cell.angle_beta   90.00
_cell.angle_gamma   90.00
#
_symmetry.space_group_name_H-M   'P 1'
#
loop_
_entity.id
_entity.type
_entity.pdbx_description
1 polymer ?
#
loop_
_entity_poly.entity_id
_entity_poly.type
_entity_poly.pdbx_seq_one_letter_code
_entity_poly.pdbx_strand_id
1 'polypeptide(L)'
;MAYTGEGVSSSQIAFDKIRTKEKFREHGVATPAWEVIHAGQRPTIPLPIVVKTPRQGSTVGVVIVKSENELESAIAEAAKYDRELLIEKFVSGRELTIGILGDQALPIIEIIPKGGFYDFNNKYPFLNPKAGGGAEHVCPANIAAEKTNEIQNLALRAFRAAGLQVYGRVDVILPDNGPGTVLEINTIPGMTEASLLPEAAAVAGISYTDLCARIIALSQVRQRDARARTRTEDQR
;
A
#
# COMPACT_ATOMS: atom_id res chain seq x y z
N MET A 1 -3.31 1.97 -27.89
CA MET A 1 -4.58 2.44 -27.27
C MET A 1 -4.26 3.27 -26.04
N ALA A 2 -5.11 4.23 -25.69
CA ALA A 2 -5.00 4.97 -24.43
C ALA A 2 -5.73 4.21 -23.31
N TYR A 3 -5.17 4.21 -22.10
CA TYR A 3 -5.76 3.60 -20.90
C TYR A 3 -5.51 4.49 -19.66
N THR A 4 -6.29 4.28 -18.59
CA THR A 4 -6.17 5.04 -17.33
C THR A 4 -5.12 4.43 -16.40
N GLY A 5 -4.56 5.25 -15.51
CA GLY A 5 -3.60 4.82 -14.50
C GLY A 5 -2.17 4.72 -15.02
N GLU A 6 -1.39 3.89 -14.34
CA GLU A 6 0.08 3.85 -14.42
C GLU A 6 0.63 3.05 -15.58
N GLY A 7 1.91 3.26 -15.92
CA GLY A 7 2.59 2.51 -16.98
C GLY A 7 2.82 1.05 -16.62
N VAL A 8 3.10 0.20 -17.61
CA VAL A 8 3.39 -1.22 -17.39
C VAL A 8 4.54 -1.42 -16.40
N SER A 9 5.67 -0.72 -16.62
CA SER A 9 6.85 -0.84 -15.76
C SER A 9 6.59 -0.38 -14.33
N SER A 10 6.01 0.82 -14.13
CA SER A 10 5.70 1.31 -12.78
C SER A 10 4.63 0.44 -12.08
N SER A 11 3.64 -0.06 -12.82
CA SER A 11 2.64 -0.98 -12.28
C SER A 11 3.25 -2.31 -11.84
N GLN A 12 4.21 -2.85 -12.61
CA GLN A 12 4.92 -4.07 -12.26
C GLN A 12 5.77 -3.88 -11.00
N ILE A 13 6.44 -2.72 -10.86
CA ILE A 13 7.19 -2.39 -9.65
C ILE A 13 6.24 -2.32 -8.46
N ALA A 14 5.16 -1.54 -8.57
CA ALA A 14 4.21 -1.33 -7.48
C ALA A 14 3.49 -2.62 -7.03
N PHE A 15 3.25 -3.54 -7.98
CA PHE A 15 2.62 -4.83 -7.68
C PHE A 15 3.55 -5.80 -6.95
N ASP A 16 4.87 -5.67 -7.14
CA ASP A 16 5.88 -6.47 -6.45
C ASP A 16 6.34 -5.75 -5.18
N LYS A 17 5.90 -6.26 -4.02
CA LYS A 17 6.20 -5.68 -2.71
C LYS A 17 7.71 -5.60 -2.41
N ILE A 18 8.51 -6.53 -2.94
CA ILE A 18 9.98 -6.53 -2.75
C ILE A 18 10.56 -5.35 -3.54
N ARG A 19 10.26 -5.26 -4.84
CA ARG A 19 10.76 -4.17 -5.70
C ARG A 19 10.33 -2.80 -5.21
N THR A 20 9.09 -2.69 -4.73
CA THR A 20 8.58 -1.44 -4.14
C THR A 20 9.38 -1.05 -2.90
N LYS A 21 9.72 -2.00 -2.01
CA LYS A 21 10.57 -1.73 -0.84
C LYS A 21 12.01 -1.36 -1.20
N GLU A 22 12.57 -1.96 -2.25
CA GLU A 22 13.88 -1.56 -2.77
C GLU A 22 13.85 -0.09 -3.23
N LYS A 23 12.81 0.31 -3.96
CA LYS A 23 12.60 1.72 -4.34
C LYS A 23 12.43 2.63 -3.14
N PHE A 24 11.72 2.18 -2.11
CA PHE A 24 11.59 2.94 -0.86
C PHE A 24 12.93 3.15 -0.18
N ARG A 25 13.75 2.09 -0.07
CA ARG A 25 15.11 2.18 0.51
C ARG A 25 16.00 3.13 -0.27
N GLU A 26 15.98 3.07 -1.60
CA GLU A 26 16.73 3.99 -2.48
C GLU A 26 16.36 5.46 -2.28
N HIS A 27 15.10 5.75 -1.93
CA HIS A 27 14.58 7.12 -1.81
C HIS A 27 14.34 7.58 -0.36
N GLY A 28 14.84 6.83 0.63
CA GLY A 28 14.67 7.18 2.04
C GLY A 28 13.20 7.23 2.50
N VAL A 29 12.36 6.36 1.94
CA VAL A 29 10.97 6.16 2.36
C VAL A 29 10.94 5.09 3.44
N ALA A 30 10.39 5.44 4.60
CA ALA A 30 10.31 4.52 5.73
C ALA A 30 9.36 3.35 5.43
N THR A 31 9.82 2.12 5.68
CA THR A 31 9.07 0.87 5.54
C THR A 31 9.57 -0.13 6.57
N PRO A 32 8.78 -1.13 7.00
CA PRO A 32 9.26 -2.14 7.95
C PRO A 32 10.54 -2.82 7.47
N ALA A 33 11.45 -3.11 8.42
CA ALA A 33 12.63 -3.92 8.17
C ALA A 33 12.21 -5.26 7.57
N TRP A 34 12.92 -5.71 6.55
CA TRP A 34 12.51 -6.85 5.76
C TRP A 34 13.69 -7.69 5.30
N GLU A 35 13.40 -8.95 5.00
CA GLU A 35 14.27 -9.87 4.30
C GLU A 35 13.44 -10.68 3.28
N VAL A 36 14.12 -11.28 2.33
CA VAL A 36 13.50 -12.19 1.36
C VAL A 36 14.03 -13.58 1.62
N ILE A 37 13.12 -14.53 1.70
CA ILE A 37 13.43 -15.95 1.85
C ILE A 37 12.80 -16.73 0.70
N HIS A 38 13.41 -17.85 0.34
CA HIS A 38 12.80 -18.83 -0.52
C HIS A 38 12.07 -19.90 0.30
N ALA A 39 11.07 -20.55 -0.31
CA ALA A 39 10.36 -21.66 0.31
C ALA A 39 11.32 -22.72 0.89
N GLY A 40 11.15 -23.05 2.18
CA GLY A 40 12.01 -23.98 2.92
C GLY A 40 13.19 -23.33 3.65
N GLN A 41 13.40 -22.02 3.51
CA GLN A 41 14.34 -21.25 4.32
C GLN A 41 13.64 -20.68 5.56
N ARG A 42 14.42 -20.42 6.61
CA ARG A 42 13.94 -19.77 7.83
C ARG A 42 14.36 -18.30 7.87
N PRO A 43 13.46 -17.40 8.30
CA PRO A 43 13.79 -15.99 8.48
C PRO A 43 14.79 -15.79 9.62
N THR A 44 15.55 -14.71 9.53
CA THR A 44 16.47 -14.22 10.57
C THR A 44 15.87 -13.09 11.41
N ILE A 45 14.80 -12.44 10.92
CA ILE A 45 14.10 -11.38 11.67
C ILE A 45 13.41 -11.98 12.90
N PRO A 46 13.61 -11.41 14.11
CA PRO A 46 12.93 -11.87 15.32
C PRO A 46 11.41 -11.69 15.25
N LEU A 47 10.67 -12.65 15.83
CA LEU A 47 9.22 -12.57 15.99
C LEU A 47 8.79 -11.37 16.86
N PRO A 48 7.59 -10.81 16.63
CA PRO A 48 6.63 -11.17 15.58
C PRO A 48 7.03 -10.66 14.19
N ILE A 49 6.68 -11.43 13.16
CA ILE A 49 6.91 -11.10 11.74
C ILE A 49 5.62 -11.18 10.93
N VAL A 50 5.63 -10.59 9.75
CA VAL A 50 4.60 -10.71 8.72
C VAL A 50 5.21 -11.41 7.51
N VAL A 51 4.67 -12.59 7.18
CA VAL A 51 5.00 -13.33 5.94
C VAL A 51 4.05 -12.83 4.85
N LYS A 52 4.60 -12.41 3.71
CA LYS A 52 3.83 -11.91 2.57
C LYS A 52 4.25 -12.62 1.29
N THR A 53 3.27 -12.86 0.42
CA THR A 53 3.53 -13.24 -0.97
C THR A 53 3.70 -11.95 -1.80
N PRO A 54 4.89 -11.69 -2.39
CA PRO A 54 5.23 -10.37 -2.91
C PRO A 54 4.32 -9.85 -4.03
N ARG A 55 3.73 -10.77 -4.81
CA ARG A 55 2.98 -10.49 -6.05
C ARG A 55 1.51 -10.88 -5.94
N GLN A 56 0.95 -10.73 -4.74
CA GLN A 56 -0.48 -10.90 -4.48
C GLN A 56 -1.09 -9.64 -3.89
N GLY A 57 -2.40 -9.47 -4.09
CA GLY A 57 -3.22 -8.42 -3.52
C GLY A 57 -4.29 -8.97 -2.58
N SER A 58 -5.15 -8.10 -2.05
CA SER A 58 -6.31 -8.48 -1.24
C SER A 58 -5.97 -9.34 -0.01
N THR A 59 -4.81 -9.10 0.58
CA THR A 59 -4.28 -9.82 1.75
C THR A 59 -4.08 -11.33 1.53
N VAL A 60 -4.16 -11.81 0.29
CA VAL A 60 -3.87 -13.20 -0.02
C VAL A 60 -2.42 -13.49 0.33
N GLY A 61 -2.19 -14.50 1.18
CA GLY A 61 -0.85 -14.90 1.60
C GLY A 61 -0.14 -13.88 2.50
N VAL A 62 -0.88 -13.09 3.29
CA VAL A 62 -0.33 -12.30 4.40
C VAL A 62 -0.63 -13.02 5.71
N VAL A 63 0.40 -13.41 6.46
CA VAL A 63 0.27 -14.13 7.72
C VAL A 63 1.14 -13.46 8.78
N ILE A 64 0.55 -13.15 9.94
CA ILE A 64 1.32 -12.68 11.10
C ILE A 64 1.74 -13.91 11.91
N VAL A 65 3.04 -14.05 12.11
CA VAL A 65 3.65 -15.13 12.91
C VAL A 65 4.12 -14.53 14.22
N LYS A 66 3.60 -15.03 15.34
CA LYS A 66 3.91 -14.52 16.68
C LYS A 66 4.72 -15.49 17.51
N SER A 67 4.62 -16.77 17.19
CA SER A 67 5.31 -17.83 17.90
C SER A 67 6.02 -18.76 16.92
N GLU A 68 7.08 -19.41 17.41
CA GLU A 68 7.90 -20.32 16.61
C GLU A 68 7.08 -21.47 16.01
N ASN A 69 6.03 -21.90 16.73
CA ASN A 69 5.15 -23.00 16.31
C ASN A 69 4.27 -22.65 15.09
N GLU A 70 4.09 -21.35 14.78
CA GLU A 70 3.30 -20.87 13.64
C GLU A 70 4.15 -20.68 12.38
N LEU A 71 5.48 -20.68 12.50
CA LEU A 71 6.39 -20.22 11.45
C LEU A 71 6.36 -21.13 10.22
N GLU A 72 6.56 -22.43 10.42
CA GLU A 72 6.62 -23.40 9.33
C GLU A 72 5.30 -23.47 8.55
N SER A 73 4.17 -23.42 9.26
CA SER A 73 2.85 -23.46 8.62
C SER A 73 2.56 -22.17 7.85
N ALA A 74 2.94 -21.00 8.37
CA ALA A 74 2.80 -19.73 7.67
C ALA A 74 3.63 -19.65 6.39
N ILE A 75 4.89 -20.11 6.43
CA ILE A 75 5.77 -20.18 5.25
C ILE A 75 5.21 -21.16 4.23
N ALA A 76 4.77 -22.35 4.65
CA ALA A 76 4.20 -23.35 3.76
C ALA A 76 2.91 -22.85 3.07
N GLU A 77 2.07 -22.11 3.79
CA GLU A 77 0.85 -21.52 3.23
C GLU A 77 1.17 -20.44 2.19
N ALA A 78 2.09 -19.52 2.51
CA ALA A 78 2.52 -18.48 1.60
C ALA A 78 3.21 -19.06 0.35
N ALA A 79 4.00 -20.13 0.52
CA ALA A 79 4.71 -20.82 -0.54
C ALA A 79 3.81 -21.46 -1.61
N LYS A 80 2.49 -21.60 -1.33
CA LYS A 80 1.51 -22.04 -2.34
C LYS A 80 1.30 -21.02 -3.46
N TYR A 81 1.60 -19.74 -3.21
CA TYR A 81 1.35 -18.65 -4.15
C TYR A 81 2.63 -18.10 -4.79
N ASP A 82 3.74 -18.09 -4.05
CA ASP A 82 5.04 -17.62 -4.56
C ASP A 82 6.18 -18.39 -3.87
N ARG A 83 7.25 -18.71 -4.60
CA ARG A 83 8.44 -19.36 -4.03
C ARG A 83 9.39 -18.37 -3.35
N GLU A 84 9.26 -17.10 -3.69
CA GLU A 84 9.97 -15.99 -3.06
C GLU A 84 9.00 -15.29 -2.10
N LEU A 85 9.35 -15.25 -0.82
CA LEU A 85 8.51 -14.71 0.23
C LEU A 85 9.15 -13.48 0.84
N LEU A 86 8.34 -12.47 1.09
CA LEU A 86 8.73 -11.25 1.79
C LEU A 86 8.43 -11.41 3.27
N ILE A 87 9.45 -11.27 4.10
CA ILE A 87 9.33 -11.30 5.55
C ILE A 87 9.55 -9.90 6.07
N GLU A 88 8.60 -9.38 6.85
CA GLU A 88 8.68 -8.07 7.46
C GLU A 88 8.65 -8.18 8.97
N LYS A 89 9.42 -7.34 9.66
CA LYS A 89 9.20 -7.08 11.08
C LYS A 89 7.78 -6.56 11.26
N PHE A 90 7.02 -7.17 12.16
CA PHE A 90 5.69 -6.68 12.48
C PHE A 90 5.77 -5.31 13.17
N VAL A 91 4.96 -4.36 12.69
CA VAL A 91 4.83 -3.02 13.25
C VAL A 91 3.40 -2.84 13.72
N SER A 92 3.21 -2.63 15.02
CA SER A 92 1.90 -2.32 15.59
C SER A 92 1.62 -0.82 15.50
N GLY A 93 0.38 -0.46 15.19
CA GLY A 93 -0.05 0.94 15.14
C GLY A 93 -1.42 1.08 14.51
N ARG A 94 -1.79 2.32 14.19
CA ARG A 94 -3.01 2.69 13.47
C ARG A 94 -2.82 2.42 11.97
N GLU A 95 -3.84 1.86 11.34
CA GLU A 95 -3.84 1.56 9.91
C GLU A 95 -4.39 2.73 9.13
N LEU A 96 -3.53 3.33 8.31
CA LEU A 96 -3.84 4.52 7.56
C LEU A 96 -3.78 4.23 6.08
N THR A 97 -4.74 4.78 5.36
CA THR A 97 -4.87 4.72 3.92
C THR A 97 -4.81 6.15 3.39
N ILE A 98 -3.94 6.39 2.42
CA ILE A 98 -3.79 7.69 1.77
C ILE A 98 -4.00 7.52 0.28
N GLY A 99 -5.06 8.13 -0.24
CA GLY A 99 -5.28 8.24 -1.68
C GLY A 99 -4.33 9.26 -2.29
N ILE A 100 -3.73 8.94 -3.45
CA ILE A 100 -2.94 9.87 -4.25
C ILE A 100 -3.67 10.11 -5.56
N LEU A 101 -3.78 11.38 -5.96
CA LEU A 101 -4.33 11.82 -7.25
C LEU A 101 -3.42 12.89 -7.84
N GLY A 102 -2.61 12.52 -8.84
CA GLY A 102 -1.56 13.38 -9.36
C GLY A 102 -0.53 13.67 -8.27
N ASP A 103 -0.26 14.95 -8.03
CA ASP A 103 0.60 15.45 -6.94
C ASP A 103 -0.14 15.71 -5.62
N GLN A 104 -1.44 15.38 -5.55
CA GLN A 104 -2.26 15.60 -4.36
C GLN A 104 -2.36 14.32 -3.53
N ALA A 105 -1.97 14.40 -2.25
CA ALA A 105 -2.38 13.44 -1.24
C ALA A 105 -3.78 13.83 -0.71
N LEU A 106 -4.70 12.88 -0.73
CA LEU A 106 -6.08 13.05 -0.23
C LEU A 106 -6.13 12.92 1.30
N PRO A 107 -7.24 13.34 1.95
CA PRO A 107 -7.47 13.11 3.36
C PRO A 107 -7.16 11.67 3.78
N ILE A 108 -6.50 11.51 4.93
CA ILE A 108 -6.13 10.21 5.46
C ILE A 108 -7.39 9.50 5.94
N ILE A 109 -7.57 8.24 5.53
CA ILE A 109 -8.56 7.35 6.11
C ILE A 109 -7.88 6.47 7.14
N GLU A 110 -8.44 6.40 8.35
CA GLU A 110 -8.06 5.38 9.32
C GLU A 110 -9.02 4.20 9.23
N ILE A 111 -8.48 2.99 9.14
CA ILE A 111 -9.23 1.74 9.17
C ILE A 111 -9.21 1.22 10.61
N ILE A 112 -10.35 1.33 11.29
CA ILE A 112 -10.55 0.86 12.67
C ILE A 112 -11.27 -0.47 12.65
N PRO A 113 -10.71 -1.54 13.20
CA PRO A 113 -11.36 -2.83 13.18
C PRO A 113 -12.55 -2.96 14.15
N LYS A 114 -13.67 -3.56 13.71
CA LYS A 114 -14.80 -3.86 14.61
C LYS A 114 -14.51 -5.13 15.42
N GLY A 115 -14.43 -5.00 16.74
CA GLY A 115 -14.17 -6.13 17.66
C GLY A 115 -13.20 -5.83 18.80
N GLY A 116 -12.66 -4.61 18.88
CA GLY A 116 -11.74 -4.20 19.94
C GLY A 116 -10.34 -4.82 19.84
N PHE A 117 -9.41 -4.31 20.64
CA PHE A 117 -7.97 -4.64 20.59
C PHE A 117 -7.60 -6.06 21.03
N TYR A 118 -8.55 -6.85 21.55
CA TYR A 118 -8.28 -8.09 22.28
C TYR A 118 -8.14 -9.35 21.40
N ASP A 119 -8.71 -9.36 20.20
CA ASP A 119 -8.47 -10.43 19.22
C ASP A 119 -7.65 -9.87 18.06
N PHE A 120 -6.51 -10.48 17.77
CA PHE A 120 -5.58 -10.05 16.72
C PHE A 120 -6.15 -10.21 15.31
N ASN A 121 -7.04 -11.19 15.11
CA ASN A 121 -7.77 -11.36 13.85
C ASN A 121 -8.77 -10.22 13.66
N ASN A 122 -9.40 -9.77 14.75
CA ASN A 122 -10.23 -8.58 14.72
C ASN A 122 -9.37 -7.33 14.58
N LYS A 123 -8.20 -7.24 15.23
CA LYS A 123 -7.29 -6.07 15.17
C LYS A 123 -6.79 -5.75 13.76
N TYR A 124 -6.80 -6.71 12.85
CA TYR A 124 -6.26 -6.60 11.50
C TYR A 124 -7.24 -7.15 10.46
N PRO A 125 -8.31 -6.39 10.13
CA PRO A 125 -9.49 -6.87 9.42
C PRO A 125 -9.17 -7.25 7.97
N PHE A 126 -8.10 -6.71 7.40
CA PHE A 126 -7.60 -7.11 6.08
C PHE A 126 -7.18 -8.58 6.04
N LEU A 127 -6.79 -9.20 7.16
CA LEU A 127 -6.41 -10.64 7.22
C LEU A 127 -7.60 -11.58 7.04
N ASN A 128 -8.84 -11.12 7.25
CA ASN A 128 -10.01 -11.99 7.16
C ASN A 128 -11.25 -11.26 6.61
N PRO A 129 -11.27 -10.88 5.32
CA PRO A 129 -12.39 -10.18 4.69
C PRO A 129 -13.71 -10.99 4.65
N LYS A 130 -13.65 -12.29 4.98
CA LYS A 130 -14.82 -13.18 5.09
C LYS A 130 -15.40 -13.30 6.51
N ALA A 131 -14.72 -12.77 7.53
CA ALA A 131 -15.09 -12.96 8.94
C ALA A 131 -16.30 -12.14 9.42
N GLY A 132 -16.97 -11.36 8.56
CA GLY A 132 -18.20 -10.63 8.91
C GLY A 132 -18.01 -9.49 9.93
N GLY A 133 -16.85 -9.35 10.56
CA GLY A 133 -16.45 -8.15 11.31
C GLY A 133 -16.01 -7.08 10.31
N GLY A 134 -16.88 -6.12 10.01
CA GLY A 134 -16.50 -4.98 9.17
C GLY A 134 -15.37 -4.15 9.80
N ALA A 135 -14.72 -3.29 9.02
CA ALA A 135 -13.96 -2.17 9.57
C ALA A 135 -14.88 -0.93 9.67
N GLU A 136 -14.59 -0.04 10.60
CA GLU A 136 -15.06 1.34 10.60
C GLU A 136 -13.99 2.21 9.93
N HIS A 137 -14.41 3.13 9.07
CA HIS A 137 -13.51 4.08 8.44
C HIS A 137 -13.72 5.45 9.08
N VAL A 138 -12.63 6.13 9.41
CA VAL A 138 -12.66 7.52 9.88
C VAL A 138 -11.92 8.38 8.87
N CYS A 139 -12.65 9.25 8.18
CA CYS A 139 -12.13 10.18 7.19
C CYS A 139 -12.67 11.59 7.40
N PRO A 140 -11.81 12.61 7.67
CA PRO A 140 -10.37 12.50 7.87
C PRO A 140 -10.04 11.80 9.20
N ALA A 141 -8.94 11.05 9.22
CA ALA A 141 -8.42 10.42 10.43
C ALA A 141 -8.15 11.45 11.54
N ASN A 142 -8.44 11.10 12.80
CA ASN A 142 -8.20 11.98 13.94
C ASN A 142 -6.69 12.01 14.30
N ILE A 143 -5.93 12.85 13.60
CA ILE A 143 -4.48 13.02 13.72
C ILE A 143 -4.18 14.53 13.70
N ALA A 144 -3.25 14.97 14.54
CA ALA A 144 -2.82 16.37 14.58
C ALA A 144 -2.31 16.83 13.20
N ALA A 145 -2.62 18.07 12.81
CA ALA A 145 -2.38 18.58 11.46
C ALA A 145 -0.91 18.42 10.99
N GLU A 146 0.06 18.67 11.87
CA GLU A 146 1.49 18.47 11.57
C GLU A 146 1.80 17.02 11.19
N LYS A 147 1.28 16.07 11.97
CA LYS A 147 1.48 14.63 11.74
C LYS A 147 0.72 14.14 10.50
N THR A 148 -0.46 14.68 10.23
CA THR A 148 -1.20 14.44 8.98
C THR A 148 -0.37 14.85 7.77
N ASN A 149 0.23 16.05 7.79
CA ASN A 149 1.09 16.52 6.71
C ASN A 149 2.35 15.64 6.54
N GLU A 150 2.97 15.21 7.64
CA GLU A 150 4.11 14.27 7.61
C GLU A 150 3.75 12.97 6.88
N ILE A 151 2.60 12.38 7.19
CA ILE A 151 2.13 11.10 6.62
C ILE A 151 1.73 11.27 5.16
N GLN A 152 1.04 12.35 4.80
CA GLN A 152 0.69 12.64 3.42
C GLN A 152 1.94 12.85 2.54
N ASN A 153 2.95 13.55 3.07
CA ASN A 153 4.23 13.74 2.39
C ASN A 153 5.01 12.42 2.27
N LEU A 154 4.98 11.56 3.29
CA LEU A 154 5.55 10.21 3.22
C LEU A 154 4.88 9.39 2.11
N ALA A 155 3.54 9.38 2.06
CA ALA A 155 2.77 8.66 1.06
C ALA A 155 3.09 9.16 -0.37
N LEU A 156 3.13 10.48 -0.57
CA LEU A 156 3.46 11.05 -1.87
C LEU A 156 4.90 10.71 -2.30
N ARG A 157 5.87 10.77 -1.37
CA ARG A 157 7.26 10.34 -1.65
C ARG A 157 7.34 8.86 -2.01
N ALA A 158 6.62 8.00 -1.30
CA ALA A 158 6.56 6.57 -1.60
C ALA A 158 6.00 6.31 -3.00
N PHE A 159 4.89 6.97 -3.32
CA PHE A 159 4.24 6.87 -4.62
C PHE A 159 5.18 7.32 -5.76
N ARG A 160 5.93 8.41 -5.56
CA ARG A 160 6.94 8.89 -6.51
C ARG A 160 8.17 7.99 -6.61
N ALA A 161 8.64 7.42 -5.50
CA ALA A 161 9.76 6.48 -5.49
C ALA A 161 9.48 5.24 -6.34
N ALA A 162 8.23 4.78 -6.38
CA ALA A 162 7.78 3.70 -7.25
C ALA A 162 7.56 4.12 -8.72
N GLY A 163 7.83 5.38 -9.08
CA GLY A 163 7.67 5.91 -10.44
C GLY A 163 6.21 6.10 -10.87
N LEU A 164 5.31 6.30 -9.91
CA LEU A 164 3.87 6.46 -10.13
C LEU A 164 3.51 7.95 -10.19
N GLN A 165 2.50 8.32 -11.00
CA GLN A 165 2.18 9.70 -11.37
C GLN A 165 0.69 10.04 -11.39
N VAL A 166 -0.19 9.07 -11.62
CA VAL A 166 -1.61 9.27 -11.91
C VAL A 166 -2.45 9.16 -10.66
N TYR A 167 -2.60 7.97 -10.10
CA TYR A 167 -3.42 7.75 -8.92
C TYR A 167 -3.13 6.40 -8.26
N GLY A 168 -3.53 6.27 -7.01
CA GLY A 168 -3.48 5.02 -6.29
C GLY A 168 -3.71 5.22 -4.80
N ARG A 169 -3.38 4.21 -4.03
CA ARG A 169 -3.50 4.21 -2.58
C ARG A 169 -2.18 3.78 -1.95
N VAL A 170 -1.77 4.46 -0.90
CA VAL A 170 -0.61 4.11 -0.10
C VAL A 170 -1.08 3.73 1.28
N ASP A 171 -0.72 2.52 1.70
CA ASP A 171 -1.11 1.97 2.99
C ASP A 171 0.06 2.15 3.97
N VAL A 172 -0.22 2.72 5.14
CA VAL A 172 0.76 3.15 6.13
C VAL A 172 0.35 2.64 7.52
N ILE A 173 1.32 2.13 8.27
CA ILE A 173 1.16 1.93 9.71
C ILE A 173 1.76 3.14 10.43
N LEU A 174 0.97 3.74 11.32
CA LEU A 174 1.42 4.76 12.26
C LEU A 174 1.56 4.15 13.66
N PRO A 175 2.79 3.87 14.14
CA PRO A 175 3.02 3.41 15.51
C PRO A 175 2.58 4.46 16.53
N ASP A 176 2.27 4.02 17.76
CA ASP A 176 1.90 4.93 18.87
C ASP A 176 2.99 5.99 19.12
N ASN A 177 4.26 5.56 18.99
CA ASN A 177 5.43 6.42 19.08
C ASN A 177 6.31 6.21 17.84
N GLY A 178 6.45 7.24 17.01
CA GLY A 178 7.40 7.24 15.89
C GLY A 178 6.86 7.78 14.56
N PRO A 179 7.66 7.68 13.50
CA PRO A 179 7.23 8.04 12.14
C PRO A 179 6.31 6.95 11.56
N GLY A 180 5.47 7.35 10.61
CA GLY A 180 4.71 6.39 9.80
C GLY A 180 5.63 5.52 8.95
N THR A 181 5.21 4.29 8.65
CA THR A 181 5.93 3.36 7.77
C THR A 181 5.02 2.85 6.67
N VAL A 182 5.50 2.89 5.43
CA VAL A 182 4.74 2.47 4.24
C VAL A 182 4.75 0.96 4.14
N LEU A 183 3.57 0.36 4.02
CA LEU A 183 3.36 -1.08 3.87
C LEU A 183 3.36 -1.49 2.40
N GLU A 184 2.54 -0.84 1.58
CA GLU A 184 2.39 -1.15 0.16
C GLU A 184 1.73 0.00 -0.61
N ILE A 185 1.75 -0.11 -1.95
CA ILE A 185 1.06 0.78 -2.86
C ILE A 185 0.10 -0.04 -3.72
N ASN A 186 -1.13 0.46 -3.87
CA ASN A 186 -2.15 -0.12 -4.72
C ASN A 186 -2.43 0.83 -5.89
N THR A 187 -1.99 0.47 -7.10
CA THR A 187 -2.15 1.29 -8.32
C THR A 187 -3.53 1.22 -8.95
N ILE A 188 -4.30 0.19 -8.61
CA ILE A 188 -5.69 0.01 -9.04
C ILE A 188 -6.53 -0.27 -7.78
N PRO A 189 -6.76 0.75 -6.92
CA PRO A 189 -7.61 0.60 -5.76
C PRO A 189 -9.07 0.38 -6.17
N GLY A 190 -9.90 -0.08 -5.22
CA GLY A 190 -11.34 -0.12 -5.40
C GLY A 190 -11.90 1.26 -5.77
N MET A 191 -12.87 1.29 -6.68
CA MET A 191 -13.48 2.50 -7.24
C MET A 191 -15.00 2.53 -7.10
N THR A 192 -15.60 1.70 -6.25
CA THR A 192 -17.02 1.88 -5.91
C THR A 192 -17.20 3.11 -5.02
N GLU A 193 -18.41 3.67 -4.91
CA GLU A 193 -18.66 4.84 -4.05
C GLU A 193 -18.29 4.60 -2.57
N ALA A 194 -18.38 3.34 -2.11
CA ALA A 194 -17.96 2.93 -0.77
C ALA A 194 -16.48 2.53 -0.67
N SER A 195 -15.68 2.73 -1.72
CA SER A 195 -14.24 2.46 -1.72
C SER A 195 -13.45 3.62 -1.14
N LEU A 196 -12.30 3.30 -0.54
CA LEU A 196 -11.45 4.24 0.21
C LEU A 196 -10.99 5.45 -0.62
N LEU A 197 -10.62 5.26 -1.90
CA LEU A 197 -10.15 6.39 -2.71
C LEU A 197 -11.27 7.40 -3.02
N PRO A 198 -12.45 6.97 -3.53
CA PRO A 198 -13.63 7.84 -3.63
C PRO A 198 -14.05 8.50 -2.31
N GLU A 199 -14.03 7.78 -1.19
CA GLU A 199 -14.37 8.31 0.14
C GLU A 199 -13.46 9.49 0.52
N ALA A 200 -12.14 9.32 0.40
CA ALA A 200 -11.17 10.38 0.69
C ALA A 200 -11.33 11.57 -0.28
N ALA A 201 -11.62 11.30 -1.56
CA ALA A 201 -11.84 12.34 -2.56
C ALA A 201 -13.07 13.19 -2.24
N ALA A 202 -14.17 12.57 -1.79
CA ALA A 202 -15.40 13.26 -1.40
C ALA A 202 -15.16 14.20 -0.21
N VAL A 203 -14.40 13.77 0.80
CA VAL A 203 -13.99 14.63 1.94
C VAL A 203 -13.14 15.80 1.48
N ALA A 204 -12.34 15.64 0.41
CA ALA A 204 -11.60 16.72 -0.23
C ALA A 204 -12.46 17.62 -1.14
N GLY A 205 -13.77 17.43 -1.20
CA GLY A 205 -14.69 18.18 -2.07
C GLY A 205 -14.61 17.79 -3.55
N ILE A 206 -14.09 16.61 -3.87
CA ILE A 206 -13.99 16.09 -5.24
C ILE A 206 -15.11 15.08 -5.46
N SER A 207 -16.04 15.39 -6.37
CA SER A 207 -17.12 14.46 -6.71
C SER A 207 -16.57 13.19 -7.38
N TYR A 208 -17.31 12.09 -7.35
CA TYR A 208 -16.88 10.85 -8.02
C TYR A 208 -16.64 11.06 -9.53
N THR A 209 -17.50 11.84 -10.19
CA THR A 209 -17.34 12.20 -11.60
C THR A 209 -16.07 13.01 -11.83
N ASP A 210 -15.77 13.99 -10.97
CA ASP A 210 -14.54 14.78 -11.07
C ASP A 210 -13.30 13.95 -10.80
N LEU A 211 -13.36 13.00 -9.85
CA LEU A 211 -12.29 12.05 -9.59
C LEU A 211 -11.97 11.23 -10.85
N CYS A 212 -13.00 10.64 -11.47
CA CYS A 212 -12.84 9.89 -12.73
C CYS A 212 -12.26 10.77 -13.84
N ALA A 213 -12.77 11.99 -14.01
CA ALA A 213 -12.31 12.92 -15.03
C ALA A 213 -10.83 13.32 -14.81
N ARG A 214 -10.43 13.59 -13.56
CA ARG A 214 -9.04 13.90 -13.20
C ARG A 214 -8.10 12.72 -13.46
N ILE A 215 -8.50 11.50 -13.13
CA ILE A 215 -7.72 10.28 -13.45
C ILE A 215 -7.49 10.17 -14.95
N ILE A 216 -8.53 10.39 -15.77
CA ILE A 216 -8.42 10.36 -17.23
C ILE A 216 -7.43 11.43 -17.72
N ALA A 217 -7.58 12.67 -17.25
CA ALA A 217 -6.71 13.78 -17.66
C ALA A 217 -5.25 13.53 -17.28
N LEU A 218 -4.97 13.09 -16.06
CA LEU A 218 -3.62 12.75 -15.60
C LEU A 218 -3.01 11.60 -16.42
N SER A 219 -3.82 10.60 -16.77
CA SER A 219 -3.38 9.47 -17.60
C SER A 219 -2.98 9.91 -19.02
N GLN A 220 -3.70 10.87 -19.59
CA GLN A 220 -3.38 11.46 -20.90
C GLN A 220 -2.04 12.22 -20.86
N VAL A 221 -1.80 13.01 -19.81
CA VAL A 221 -0.54 13.74 -19.61
C VAL A 221 0.64 12.74 -19.54
N ARG A 222 0.55 11.72 -18.67
CA ARG A 222 1.59 10.68 -18.56
C ARG A 222 1.92 10.03 -19.90
N GLN A 223 0.90 9.66 -20.69
CA GLN A 223 1.12 9.01 -21.98
C GLN A 223 1.79 9.92 -23.00
N ARG A 224 1.44 11.22 -23.01
CA ARG A 224 2.09 12.21 -23.85
C ARG A 224 3.57 12.34 -23.49
N ASP A 225 3.88 12.45 -22.21
CA ASP A 225 5.24 12.62 -21.71
C ASP A 225 6.11 11.38 -22.01
N ALA A 226 5.54 10.17 -21.85
CA ALA A 226 6.22 8.93 -22.22
C ALA A 226 6.57 8.89 -23.72
N ARG A 227 5.64 9.27 -24.61
CA ARG A 227 5.90 9.32 -26.06
C ARG A 227 6.95 10.34 -26.45
N ALA A 228 7.00 11.49 -25.76
CA ALA A 228 8.01 12.51 -25.99
C ALA A 228 9.42 12.00 -25.65
N ARG A 229 9.57 11.24 -24.55
CA ARG A 229 10.84 10.64 -24.13
C ARG A 229 11.36 9.63 -25.15
N THR A 230 10.53 8.69 -25.59
CA THR A 230 10.92 7.68 -26.60
C THR A 230 11.38 8.31 -27.91
N ARG A 231 10.69 9.36 -28.40
CA ARG A 231 11.11 10.08 -29.62
C ARG A 231 12.46 10.77 -29.50
N THR A 232 12.86 11.15 -28.29
CA THR A 232 14.15 11.82 -28.04
C THR A 232 15.29 10.80 -27.93
N GLU A 233 14.99 9.58 -27.48
CA GLU A 233 15.94 8.46 -27.41
C GLU A 233 16.23 7.86 -28.79
N ASP A 234 15.22 7.74 -29.67
CA ASP A 234 15.39 7.24 -31.05
C ASP A 234 16.14 8.20 -31.99
N GLN A 235 16.43 9.43 -31.56
CA GLN A 235 17.15 10.45 -32.33
C GLN A 235 18.63 10.59 -31.93
N ARG A 236 19.13 9.75 -31.01
CA ARG A 236 20.54 9.71 -30.58
C ARG A 236 21.20 8.41 -31.00
#